data_AF-A0A178F8L7-F1
#
_entry.id   AF-A0A178F8L7-F1
#
_cell.length_a   1.000
_cell.length_b   1.000
_cell.length_c   1.000
_cell.angle_alpha   90.00
_cell.angle_beta   90.00
_cell.angle_gamma   90.00
#
_symmetry.space_group_name_H-M   'P 1'
#
loop_
_entity.id
_entity.type
_entity.pdbx_description
1 polymer ?
#
loop_
_entity_poly.entity_id
_entity_poly.type
_entity_poly.pdbx_seq_one_letter_code
_entity_poly.pdbx_strand_id
1 'polypeptide(L)'
;MGSTNQIDPVQLQKAWYQLARRHAALRTILVEAALEDVEGGTLTHVVLDSYPREVKIICCTDDEAMHVLRHPTLNSRDNAGLVLPHVSSICQTNTAKSIIAWGVVLQQHTSSDDVCFGTLLTLSENMSLRECLQENQVAMASRLSNQYCSLFGVMQRIDSTRSLFNTCLSVEQPLSNSNRKEPGVHFGALETCEATEYDIVTVVTVGEAEMTANITYWSSVLTREQAIAVGREFRLAISTITEHIR
;
A
#
# COMPACT_ATOMS: atom_id res chain seq x y z
N MET A 1 -20.81 -22.08 2.05
CA MET A 1 -19.53 -21.86 2.73
C MET A 1 -18.49 -21.54 1.67
N GLY A 2 -18.33 -20.26 1.35
CA GLY A 2 -17.39 -19.82 0.33
C GLY A 2 -16.02 -19.62 0.97
N SER A 3 -15.06 -20.45 0.62
CA SER A 3 -13.64 -20.20 0.90
C SER A 3 -13.25 -18.91 0.17
N THR A 4 -13.12 -17.80 0.88
CA THR A 4 -12.48 -16.59 0.37
C THR A 4 -10.99 -16.87 0.21
N ASN A 5 -10.63 -17.41 -0.95
CA ASN A 5 -9.24 -17.63 -1.32
C ASN A 5 -8.54 -16.27 -1.35
N GLN A 6 -7.68 -16.06 -0.36
CA GLN A 6 -6.73 -14.96 -0.36
C GLN A 6 -5.90 -15.03 -1.63
N ILE A 7 -5.87 -13.94 -2.39
CA ILE A 7 -5.13 -13.88 -3.65
C ILE A 7 -3.66 -13.72 -3.30
N ASP A 8 -2.87 -14.79 -3.46
CA ASP A 8 -1.42 -14.72 -3.37
C ASP A 8 -0.86 -14.00 -4.62
N PRO A 9 -0.17 -12.86 -4.47
CA PRO A 9 0.39 -12.12 -5.60
C PRO A 9 1.41 -12.95 -6.40
N VAL A 10 2.14 -13.88 -5.77
CA VAL A 10 3.09 -14.77 -6.46
C VAL A 10 2.35 -15.82 -7.28
N GLN A 11 1.28 -16.40 -6.73
CA GLN A 11 0.42 -17.31 -7.48
C GLN A 11 -0.28 -16.58 -8.65
N LEU A 12 -0.74 -15.35 -8.45
CA LEU A 12 -1.35 -14.52 -9.49
C LEU A 12 -0.35 -14.20 -10.60
N GLN A 13 0.89 -13.85 -10.24
CA GLN A 13 2.00 -13.67 -11.18
C GLN A 13 2.26 -14.95 -12.00
N LYS A 14 2.34 -16.12 -11.34
CA LYS A 14 2.51 -17.41 -12.03
C LYS A 14 1.34 -17.70 -12.98
N ALA A 15 0.12 -17.43 -12.55
CA ALA A 15 -1.08 -17.60 -13.36
C ALA A 15 -1.04 -16.71 -14.61
N TRP A 16 -0.58 -15.46 -14.46
CA TRP A 16 -0.37 -14.55 -15.59
C TRP A 16 0.62 -15.10 -16.61
N TYR A 17 1.77 -15.64 -16.17
CA TYR A 17 2.73 -16.24 -17.09
C TYR A 17 2.14 -17.44 -17.85
N GLN A 18 1.32 -18.26 -17.20
CA GLN A 18 0.62 -19.36 -17.87
C GLN A 18 -0.40 -18.86 -18.90
N LEU A 19 -1.11 -17.78 -18.60
CA LEU A 19 -2.04 -17.13 -19.51
C LEU A 19 -1.29 -16.54 -20.72
N ALA A 20 -0.24 -15.75 -20.48
CA ALA A 20 0.56 -15.12 -21.54
C ALA A 20 1.20 -16.16 -22.47
N ARG A 21 1.60 -17.33 -21.95
CA ARG A 21 2.11 -18.44 -22.77
C ARG A 21 1.05 -19.00 -23.74
N ARG A 22 -0.22 -19.02 -23.34
CA ARG A 22 -1.32 -19.55 -24.17
C ARG A 22 -1.90 -18.53 -25.14
N HIS A 23 -1.72 -17.23 -24.88
CA HIS A 23 -2.34 -16.16 -25.65
C HIS A 23 -1.30 -15.30 -26.38
N ALA A 24 -1.19 -15.48 -27.69
CA ALA A 24 -0.26 -14.74 -28.56
C ALA A 24 -0.34 -13.21 -28.39
N ALA A 25 -1.54 -12.66 -28.20
CA ALA A 25 -1.74 -11.22 -27.98
C ALA A 25 -0.92 -10.68 -26.80
N LEU A 26 -0.85 -11.41 -25.69
CA LEU A 26 -0.17 -10.96 -24.46
C LEU A 26 1.36 -10.99 -24.57
N ARG A 27 1.91 -11.74 -25.53
CA ARG A 27 3.36 -11.82 -25.82
C ARG A 27 3.73 -11.10 -27.12
N THR A 28 2.83 -10.26 -27.63
CA THR A 28 3.06 -9.46 -28.84
C THR A 28 3.75 -8.16 -28.48
N ILE A 29 4.75 -7.78 -29.26
CA ILE A 29 5.46 -6.49 -29.20
C ILE A 29 5.25 -5.74 -30.51
N LEU A 30 5.38 -4.42 -30.50
CA LEU A 30 5.41 -3.59 -31.69
C LEU A 30 6.87 -3.21 -32.00
N VAL A 31 7.32 -3.55 -33.20
CA VAL A 31 8.64 -3.21 -33.72
C VAL A 31 8.45 -2.24 -34.87
N GLU A 32 9.10 -1.09 -34.80
CA GLU A 32 9.14 -0.15 -35.91
C GLU A 32 10.11 -0.69 -36.97
N ALA A 33 9.58 -1.00 -38.15
CA ALA A 33 10.44 -1.32 -39.29
C ALA A 33 10.98 0.00 -39.84
N ALA A 34 12.30 0.21 -39.74
CA ALA A 34 12.99 1.31 -40.41
C ALA A 34 12.91 1.05 -41.93
N LEU A 35 11.86 1.56 -42.58
CA LEU A 35 11.84 1.72 -44.01
C LEU A 35 12.56 3.04 -44.30
N GLU A 36 13.67 2.96 -45.06
CA GLU A 36 14.33 4.15 -45.58
C GLU A 36 13.27 5.02 -46.29
N ASP A 37 13.27 6.32 -45.97
CA ASP A 37 12.49 7.39 -46.62
C ASP A 37 10.98 7.56 -46.28
N VAL A 38 10.46 7.00 -45.19
CA VAL A 38 9.09 7.33 -44.70
C VAL A 38 9.09 7.80 -43.25
N GLU A 39 8.77 9.07 -43.00
CA GLU A 39 8.47 9.56 -41.65
C GLU A 39 7.18 8.90 -41.13
N GLY A 40 7.33 8.03 -40.12
CA GLY A 40 6.23 7.27 -39.50
C GLY A 40 6.25 5.79 -39.89
N GLY A 41 7.32 5.08 -39.50
CA GLY A 41 7.54 3.68 -39.87
C GLY A 41 6.36 2.77 -39.54
N THR A 42 6.13 1.77 -40.38
CA THR A 42 5.08 0.75 -40.14
C THR A 42 5.41 -0.07 -38.89
N LEU A 43 4.54 0.00 -37.88
CA LEU A 43 4.63 -0.85 -36.70
C LEU A 43 4.25 -2.29 -37.06
N THR A 44 5.19 -3.20 -36.88
CA THR A 44 4.99 -4.64 -37.08
C THR A 44 4.73 -5.31 -35.76
N HIS A 45 3.66 -6.11 -35.68
CA HIS A 45 3.37 -6.96 -34.52
C HIS A 45 4.24 -8.21 -34.57
N VAL A 46 5.12 -8.37 -33.58
CA VAL A 46 5.97 -9.55 -33.43
C VAL A 46 5.51 -10.34 -32.21
N VAL A 47 5.19 -11.62 -32.42
CA VAL A 47 4.76 -12.53 -31.34
C VAL A 47 5.99 -13.25 -30.79
N LEU A 48 6.35 -12.98 -29.54
CA LEU A 48 7.50 -13.59 -28.88
C LEU A 48 7.17 -14.95 -28.31
N ASP A 49 8.11 -15.90 -28.32
CA ASP A 49 7.90 -17.25 -27.76
C ASP A 49 7.56 -17.24 -26.25
N SER A 50 8.06 -16.23 -25.52
CA SER A 50 7.78 -16.03 -24.10
C SER A 50 7.36 -14.58 -23.82
N TYR A 51 6.72 -14.37 -22.67
CA TYR A 51 6.30 -13.03 -22.24
C TYR A 51 7.54 -12.17 -21.94
N PRO A 52 7.67 -10.96 -22.52
CA PRO A 52 8.94 -10.22 -22.56
C PRO A 52 9.36 -9.55 -21.26
N ARG A 53 8.50 -9.52 -20.23
CA ARG A 53 8.78 -8.78 -18.98
C ARG A 53 8.43 -9.57 -17.74
N GLU A 54 9.13 -9.26 -16.66
CA GLU A 54 8.70 -9.69 -15.35
C GLU A 54 7.44 -8.90 -14.93
N VAL A 55 6.42 -9.61 -14.47
CA VAL A 55 5.23 -8.99 -13.84
C VAL A 55 5.67 -8.46 -12.48
N LYS A 56 5.71 -7.14 -12.31
CA LYS A 56 6.14 -6.54 -11.04
C LYS A 56 5.05 -6.71 -9.98
N ILE A 57 5.46 -7.13 -8.78
CA ILE A 57 4.66 -7.01 -7.56
C ILE A 57 5.14 -5.74 -6.86
N ILE A 58 4.26 -4.74 -6.75
CA ILE A 58 4.57 -3.39 -6.27
C ILE A 58 3.88 -3.22 -4.92
N CYS A 59 4.68 -3.00 -3.87
CA CYS A 59 4.17 -2.58 -2.57
C CYS A 59 3.81 -1.10 -2.64
N CYS A 60 2.55 -0.76 -2.33
CA CYS A 60 2.06 0.62 -2.40
C CYS A 60 0.90 0.85 -1.41
N THR A 61 0.50 2.10 -1.25
CA THR A 61 -0.72 2.47 -0.51
C THR A 61 -1.97 2.15 -1.33
N ASP A 62 -3.15 2.10 -0.69
CA ASP A 62 -4.41 1.83 -1.40
C ASP A 62 -4.73 2.95 -2.41
N ASP A 63 -4.42 4.20 -2.08
CA ASP A 63 -4.67 5.36 -2.96
C ASP A 63 -3.78 5.32 -4.22
N GLU A 64 -2.53 4.90 -4.07
CA GLU A 64 -1.59 4.76 -5.20
C GLU A 64 -1.87 3.57 -6.09
N ALA A 65 -2.44 2.50 -5.56
CA ALA A 65 -2.69 1.28 -6.35
C ALA A 65 -3.44 1.64 -7.65
N MET A 66 -4.44 2.51 -7.57
CA MET A 66 -5.17 2.99 -8.76
C MET A 66 -4.34 3.90 -9.65
N HIS A 67 -3.47 4.75 -9.09
CA HIS A 67 -2.57 5.59 -9.86
C HIS A 67 -1.57 4.71 -10.64
N VAL A 68 -0.89 3.78 -9.98
CA VAL A 68 0.04 2.80 -10.58
C VAL A 68 -0.65 2.00 -11.68
N LEU A 69 -1.83 1.44 -11.42
CA LEU A 69 -2.57 0.62 -12.39
C LEU A 69 -3.12 1.42 -13.59
N ARG A 70 -3.31 2.74 -13.45
CA ARG A 70 -3.79 3.62 -14.53
C ARG A 70 -2.68 4.26 -15.36
N HIS A 71 -1.40 4.06 -15.01
CA HIS A 71 -0.31 4.60 -15.81
C HIS A 71 -0.37 4.05 -17.24
N PRO A 72 -0.38 4.92 -18.27
CA PRO A 72 -0.40 4.46 -19.65
C PRO A 72 0.86 3.69 -19.98
N THR A 73 0.70 2.46 -20.44
CA THR A 73 1.81 1.57 -20.82
C THR A 73 2.28 1.79 -22.26
N LEU A 74 1.47 2.52 -23.04
CA LEU A 74 1.67 2.75 -24.47
C LEU A 74 2.43 4.05 -24.82
N ASN A 75 2.84 4.85 -23.84
CA ASN A 75 3.39 6.19 -24.10
C ASN A 75 4.78 6.39 -23.51
N SER A 76 5.81 6.24 -24.35
CA SER A 76 6.80 7.30 -24.54
C SER A 76 7.60 7.04 -25.82
N ARG A 77 7.61 8.03 -26.72
CA ARG A 77 8.52 8.09 -27.88
C ARG A 77 10.00 8.15 -27.47
N ASP A 78 10.28 8.32 -26.17
CA ASP A 78 11.62 8.34 -25.59
C ASP A 78 12.09 6.96 -25.09
N ASN A 79 11.24 5.92 -25.18
CA ASN A 79 11.68 4.57 -24.87
C ASN A 79 12.53 4.05 -26.03
N ALA A 80 13.86 4.03 -25.86
CA ALA A 80 14.79 3.27 -26.69
C ALA A 80 14.58 1.73 -26.62
N GLY A 81 13.36 1.27 -26.36
CA GLY A 81 13.00 -0.12 -26.08
C GLY A 81 11.69 -0.54 -26.72
N LEU A 82 11.39 -1.84 -26.63
CA LEU A 82 10.22 -2.48 -27.26
C LEU A 82 8.90 -1.84 -26.82
N VAL A 83 8.04 -1.53 -27.79
CA VAL A 83 6.68 -1.02 -27.54
C VAL A 83 5.77 -2.22 -27.22
N LEU A 84 5.15 -2.22 -26.03
CA LEU A 84 4.36 -3.34 -25.51
C LEU A 84 2.89 -2.95 -25.38
N PRO A 85 1.97 -3.57 -26.13
CA PRO A 85 0.53 -3.31 -26.03
C PRO A 85 -0.07 -3.67 -24.67
N HIS A 86 0.57 -4.59 -23.95
CA HIS A 86 0.08 -5.12 -22.68
C HIS A 86 1.21 -5.14 -21.65
N VAL A 87 0.92 -4.58 -20.48
CA VAL A 87 1.77 -4.69 -19.28
C VAL A 87 0.86 -5.02 -18.11
N SER A 88 1.28 -6.00 -17.31
CA SER A 88 0.62 -6.35 -16.06
C SER A 88 1.51 -5.97 -14.87
N SER A 89 0.89 -5.31 -13.89
CA SER A 89 1.47 -5.04 -12.59
C SER A 89 0.51 -5.55 -11.51
N ILE A 90 1.05 -6.04 -10.40
CA ILE A 90 0.28 -6.49 -9.24
C ILE A 90 0.60 -5.54 -8.10
N CYS A 91 -0.41 -4.87 -7.55
CA CYS A 91 -0.26 -4.02 -6.36
C CYS A 91 -0.56 -4.84 -5.11
N GLN A 92 0.34 -4.77 -4.12
CA GLN A 92 0.15 -5.34 -2.80
C GLN A 92 0.14 -4.22 -1.76
N THR A 93 -0.99 -4.03 -1.07
CA THR A 93 -1.11 -2.98 -0.05
C THR A 93 -0.88 -3.55 1.35
N ASN A 94 -0.28 -2.75 2.22
CA ASN A 94 0.00 -3.13 3.61
C ASN A 94 -0.90 -2.40 4.63
N THR A 95 -1.74 -1.46 4.17
CA THR A 95 -2.62 -0.64 5.00
C THR A 95 -3.48 -1.46 5.95
N ALA A 96 -4.14 -2.51 5.44
CA ALA A 96 -5.00 -3.36 6.28
C ALA A 96 -4.20 -4.07 7.39
N LYS A 97 -2.97 -4.50 7.10
CA LYS A 97 -2.08 -5.14 8.08
C LYS A 97 -1.59 -4.11 9.11
N SER A 98 -1.23 -2.91 8.67
CA SER A 98 -0.81 -1.81 9.54
C SER A 98 -1.91 -1.39 10.51
N ILE A 99 -3.15 -1.29 10.01
CA ILE A 99 -4.32 -0.99 10.83
C ILE A 99 -4.54 -2.06 11.90
N ILE A 100 -4.54 -3.36 11.53
CA ILE A 100 -4.72 -4.44 12.51
C ILE A 100 -3.55 -4.49 13.50
N ALA A 101 -2.31 -4.37 13.05
CA ALA A 101 -1.15 -4.39 13.93
C ALA A 101 -1.19 -3.26 14.97
N TRP A 102 -1.59 -2.05 14.57
CA TRP A 102 -1.71 -0.93 15.50
C TRP A 102 -2.86 -1.16 16.48
N GLY A 103 -3.99 -1.68 15.99
CA GLY A 103 -5.11 -2.07 16.85
C GLY A 103 -4.71 -3.08 17.92
N VAL A 104 -3.92 -4.10 17.57
CA VAL A 104 -3.41 -5.11 18.51
C VAL A 104 -2.54 -4.47 19.59
N VAL A 105 -1.64 -3.54 19.22
CA VAL A 105 -0.83 -2.80 20.20
C VAL A 105 -1.72 -1.99 21.13
N LEU A 106 -2.69 -1.25 20.61
CA LEU A 106 -3.59 -0.45 21.44
C LEU A 106 -4.45 -1.32 22.37
N GLN A 107 -4.94 -2.47 21.90
CA GLN A 107 -5.70 -3.41 22.72
C GLN A 107 -4.87 -3.90 23.91
N GLN A 108 -3.58 -4.21 23.68
CA GLN A 108 -2.68 -4.65 24.76
C GLN A 108 -2.48 -3.57 25.84
N HIS A 109 -2.39 -2.29 25.45
CA HIS A 109 -2.19 -1.19 26.39
C HIS A 109 -3.48 -0.68 27.05
N THR A 110 -4.63 -0.85 26.39
CA THR A 110 -5.93 -0.38 26.89
C THR A 110 -6.76 -1.46 27.56
N SER A 111 -6.41 -2.75 27.35
CA SER A 111 -7.23 -3.90 27.75
C SER A 111 -8.67 -3.83 27.22
N SER A 112 -8.86 -3.20 26.05
CA SER A 112 -10.16 -3.02 25.40
C SER A 112 -10.18 -3.74 24.06
N ASP A 113 -11.21 -4.56 23.83
CA ASP A 113 -11.44 -5.22 22.54
C ASP A 113 -11.78 -4.22 21.44
N ASP A 114 -12.40 -3.10 21.80
CA ASP A 114 -12.71 -2.00 20.89
C ASP A 114 -11.67 -0.89 21.03
N VAL A 115 -10.99 -0.57 19.92
CA VAL A 115 -9.98 0.49 19.86
C VAL A 115 -10.29 1.47 18.74
N CYS A 116 -10.09 2.77 19.01
CA CYS A 116 -10.37 3.86 18.07
C CYS A 116 -9.17 4.79 17.94
N PHE A 117 -8.65 4.93 16.71
CA PHE A 117 -7.48 5.77 16.41
C PHE A 117 -7.64 6.53 15.08
N GLY A 118 -8.82 7.11 14.87
CA GLY A 118 -9.28 7.56 13.54
C GLY A 118 -9.81 6.41 12.68
N THR A 119 -9.55 5.17 13.10
CA THR A 119 -10.19 3.94 12.63
C THR A 119 -10.72 3.19 13.85
N LEU A 120 -11.98 2.75 13.78
CA LEU A 120 -12.57 1.85 14.78
C LEU A 120 -12.30 0.40 14.39
N LEU A 121 -11.77 -0.38 15.33
CA LEU A 121 -11.55 -1.82 15.22
C LEU A 121 -12.09 -2.54 16.45
N THR A 122 -12.64 -3.73 16.21
CA THR A 122 -12.97 -4.71 17.25
C THR A 122 -12.05 -5.92 17.07
N LEU A 123 -11.32 -6.27 18.11
CA LEU A 123 -10.34 -7.36 18.12
C LEU A 123 -10.69 -8.37 19.22
N SER A 124 -11.83 -9.05 19.09
CA SER A 124 -12.23 -10.03 20.11
C SER A 124 -11.27 -11.24 20.13
N GLU A 125 -11.01 -11.79 21.32
CA GLU A 125 -10.23 -13.03 21.48
C GLU A 125 -10.81 -14.22 20.70
N ASN A 126 -12.10 -14.18 20.37
CA ASN A 126 -12.78 -15.23 19.61
C ASN A 126 -12.62 -15.09 18.09
N MET A 127 -12.03 -13.99 17.61
CA MET A 127 -11.83 -13.75 16.18
C MET A 127 -10.45 -14.25 15.75
N SER A 128 -10.42 -14.99 14.65
CA SER A 128 -9.18 -15.31 13.97
C SER A 128 -8.60 -14.06 13.29
N LEU A 129 -7.27 -14.02 13.12
CA LEU A 129 -6.60 -12.94 12.39
C LEU A 129 -7.19 -12.73 10.98
N ARG A 130 -7.61 -13.81 10.33
CA ARG A 130 -8.26 -13.76 9.00
C ARG A 130 -9.58 -13.01 9.05
N GLU A 131 -10.41 -13.29 10.05
CA GLU A 131 -11.68 -12.60 10.25
C GLU A 131 -11.45 -11.12 10.52
N CYS A 132 -10.51 -10.77 11.41
CA CYS A 132 -10.16 -9.36 11.67
C CYS A 132 -9.73 -8.62 10.39
N LEU A 133 -8.86 -9.24 9.57
CA LEU A 133 -8.41 -8.65 8.31
C LEU A 133 -9.55 -8.51 7.30
N GLN A 134 -10.43 -9.50 7.21
CA GLN A 134 -11.56 -9.50 6.28
C GLN A 134 -12.60 -8.44 6.67
N GLU A 135 -12.93 -8.32 7.95
CA GLU A 135 -13.82 -7.28 8.47
C GLU A 135 -13.22 -5.89 8.25
N ASN A 136 -11.94 -5.70 8.56
CA ASN A 136 -11.27 -4.43 8.29
C ASN A 136 -11.24 -4.10 6.79
N GLN A 137 -11.03 -5.09 5.91
CA GLN A 137 -11.07 -4.86 4.46
C GLN A 137 -12.45 -4.39 3.97
N VAL A 138 -13.54 -4.97 4.50
CA VAL A 138 -14.91 -4.53 4.20
C VAL A 138 -15.17 -3.11 4.76
N ALA A 139 -14.70 -2.84 5.98
CA ALA A 139 -14.82 -1.52 6.60
C ALA A 139 -14.03 -0.46 5.82
N MET A 140 -12.82 -0.77 5.34
CA MET A 140 -12.00 0.12 4.52
C MET A 140 -12.71 0.55 3.23
N ALA A 141 -13.36 -0.38 2.51
CA ALA A 141 -14.15 -0.04 1.32
C ALA A 141 -15.27 0.98 1.64
N SER A 142 -15.89 0.82 2.81
CA SER A 142 -16.91 1.76 3.30
C SER A 142 -16.31 3.12 3.69
N ARG A 143 -15.13 3.14 4.33
CA ARG A 143 -14.40 4.37 4.69
C ARG A 143 -14.01 5.18 3.44
N LEU A 144 -13.44 4.52 2.43
CA LEU A 144 -13.08 5.15 1.16
C LEU A 144 -14.28 5.79 0.46
N SER A 145 -15.44 5.13 0.51
CA SER A 145 -16.68 5.65 -0.08
C SER A 145 -17.20 6.92 0.62
N ASN A 146 -16.78 7.17 1.87
CA ASN A 146 -17.24 8.29 2.71
C ASN A 146 -16.10 9.26 3.11
N GLN A 147 -14.96 9.22 2.42
CA GLN A 147 -13.75 9.97 2.81
C GLN A 147 -13.90 11.50 2.71
N TYR A 148 -14.83 11.99 1.91
CA TYR A 148 -15.05 13.43 1.67
C TYR A 148 -15.94 14.08 2.72
N CYS A 149 -15.71 13.80 4.00
CA CYS A 149 -16.38 14.45 5.11
C CYS A 149 -15.35 15.11 6.05
N SER A 150 -15.62 16.36 6.45
CA SER A 150 -14.77 17.05 7.42
C SER A 150 -14.98 16.47 8.80
N LEU A 151 -13.89 16.15 9.51
CA LEU A 151 -13.93 15.71 10.91
C LEU A 151 -14.65 16.73 11.80
N PHE A 152 -14.41 18.02 11.58
CA PHE A 152 -15.13 19.09 12.27
C PHE A 152 -16.65 18.99 12.02
N GLY A 153 -17.06 18.74 10.78
CA GLY A 153 -18.47 18.54 10.43
C GLY A 153 -19.07 17.26 11.00
N VAL A 154 -18.26 16.24 11.30
CA VAL A 154 -18.70 15.03 12.03
C VAL A 154 -18.88 15.38 13.52
N MET A 155 -17.88 16.00 14.15
CA MET A 155 -17.92 16.39 15.56
C MET A 155 -19.09 17.31 15.89
N GLN A 156 -19.38 18.30 15.02
CA GLN A 156 -20.54 19.17 15.16
C GLN A 156 -21.87 18.42 15.11
N ARG A 157 -21.98 17.35 14.31
CA ARG A 157 -23.23 16.59 14.17
C ARG A 157 -23.52 15.66 15.35
N ILE A 158 -22.48 15.24 16.06
CA ILE A 158 -22.58 14.37 17.24
C ILE A 158 -22.52 15.16 18.55
N ASP A 159 -22.57 16.50 18.47
CA ASP A 159 -22.45 17.44 19.59
C ASP A 159 -21.25 17.16 20.52
N SER A 160 -20.15 16.63 19.95
CA SER A 160 -18.95 16.32 20.73
C SER A 160 -18.02 17.52 20.76
N THR A 161 -17.73 18.00 21.97
CA THR A 161 -16.68 19.00 22.23
C THR A 161 -15.33 18.37 22.58
N ARG A 162 -15.29 17.03 22.73
CA ARG A 162 -14.09 16.26 23.05
C ARG A 162 -13.52 15.61 21.79
N SER A 163 -12.20 15.41 21.78
CA SER A 163 -11.57 14.59 20.75
C SER A 163 -12.16 13.19 20.74
N LEU A 164 -12.39 12.63 19.56
CA LEU A 164 -12.97 11.29 19.37
C LEU A 164 -11.94 10.17 19.57
N PHE A 165 -10.67 10.50 19.40
CA PHE A 165 -9.54 9.62 19.55
C PHE A 165 -8.30 10.46 19.82
N ASN A 166 -7.36 9.91 20.58
CA ASN A 166 -6.13 10.60 20.94
C ASN A 166 -4.90 10.06 20.20
N THR A 167 -5.07 9.03 19.38
CA THR A 167 -3.99 8.52 18.54
C THR A 167 -4.47 8.30 17.11
N CYS A 168 -3.56 8.37 16.14
CA CYS A 168 -3.87 8.07 14.74
C CYS A 168 -2.75 7.29 14.05
N LEU A 169 -3.14 6.57 13.00
CA LEU A 169 -2.25 5.82 12.13
C LEU A 169 -2.39 6.36 10.70
N SER A 170 -1.28 6.82 10.11
CA SER A 170 -1.19 7.18 8.70
C SER A 170 -0.36 6.15 7.95
N VAL A 171 -0.75 5.80 6.74
CA VAL A 171 0.03 4.92 5.85
C VAL A 171 0.32 5.70 4.57
N GLU A 172 1.59 5.98 4.34
CA GLU A 172 2.08 6.93 3.35
C GLU A 172 3.15 6.29 2.47
N GLN A 173 3.42 6.93 1.33
CA GLN A 173 4.58 6.63 0.51
C GLN A 173 5.79 7.46 0.91
N PRO A 174 7.01 6.99 0.60
CA PRO A 174 8.20 7.81 0.71
C PRO A 174 8.05 9.11 -0.08
N LEU A 175 8.37 10.24 0.56
CA LEU A 175 8.42 11.55 -0.10
C LEU A 175 9.43 11.59 -1.26
N SER A 176 10.41 10.67 -1.26
CA SER A 176 11.35 10.51 -2.36
C SER A 176 11.53 9.05 -2.76
N ASN A 177 11.29 8.78 -4.05
CA ASN A 177 11.71 7.55 -4.71
C ASN A 177 13.22 7.64 -4.96
N SER A 178 14.03 7.46 -3.91
CA SER A 178 15.48 7.39 -4.07
C SER A 178 15.89 6.06 -4.70
N ASN A 179 15.54 5.87 -5.97
CA ASN A 179 16.25 4.91 -6.80
C ASN A 179 17.63 5.50 -7.05
N ARG A 180 18.55 5.31 -6.09
CA ARG A 180 19.92 5.90 -6.04
C ARG A 180 20.79 5.60 -7.28
N LYS A 181 20.25 4.88 -8.26
CA LYS A 181 20.88 4.50 -9.53
C LYS A 181 20.66 5.53 -10.64
N GLU A 182 19.71 6.47 -10.51
CA GLU A 182 19.50 7.49 -11.54
C GLU A 182 20.32 8.77 -11.24
N PRO A 183 21.07 9.29 -12.23
CA PRO A 183 21.79 10.55 -12.08
C PRO A 183 20.79 11.71 -11.99
N GLY A 184 20.83 12.48 -10.89
CA GLY A 184 19.90 13.58 -10.66
C GLY A 184 20.03 14.21 -9.26
N VAL A 185 19.23 15.25 -9.00
CA VAL A 185 19.08 15.86 -7.67
C VAL A 185 18.10 15.02 -6.86
N HIS A 186 18.54 14.53 -5.70
CA HIS A 186 17.74 13.70 -4.81
C HIS A 186 17.41 14.47 -3.54
N PHE A 187 16.14 14.45 -3.14
CA PHE A 187 15.71 15.01 -1.85
C PHE A 187 15.70 13.89 -0.80
N GLY A 188 16.45 14.10 0.28
CA GLY A 188 16.41 13.24 1.47
C GLY A 188 15.58 13.92 2.54
N ALA A 189 14.56 13.24 3.06
CA ALA A 189 13.91 13.68 4.28
C ALA A 189 14.91 13.57 5.44
N LEU A 190 15.17 14.68 6.12
CA LEU A 190 16.07 14.72 7.29
C LEU A 190 15.27 14.60 8.59
N GLU A 191 14.25 15.45 8.74
CA GLU A 191 13.41 15.52 9.93
C GLU A 191 12.07 16.18 9.57
N THR A 192 11.01 15.71 10.22
CA THR A 192 9.66 16.29 10.15
C THR A 192 9.21 16.54 11.58
N CYS A 193 8.93 17.81 11.92
CA CYS A 193 8.45 18.20 13.23
C CYS A 193 7.04 18.79 13.06
N GLU A 194 6.03 18.00 13.39
CA GLU A 194 4.63 18.40 13.28
C GLU A 194 4.03 18.55 14.67
N ALA A 195 3.48 19.74 14.95
CA ALA A 195 2.60 19.91 16.10
C ALA A 195 1.28 19.21 15.77
N THR A 196 0.93 18.18 16.54
CA THR A 196 -0.29 17.40 16.31
C THR A 196 -1.25 17.55 17.48
N GLU A 197 -2.55 17.53 17.19
CA GLU A 197 -3.59 17.53 18.23
C GLU A 197 -3.74 16.17 18.92
N TYR A 198 -3.04 15.14 18.43
CA TYR A 198 -3.09 13.78 18.93
C TYR A 198 -1.94 13.52 19.92
N ASP A 199 -2.21 12.69 20.92
CA ASP A 199 -1.24 12.25 21.93
C ASP A 199 -0.10 11.44 21.29
N ILE A 200 -0.43 10.57 20.33
CA ILE A 200 0.48 9.66 19.63
C ILE A 200 0.08 9.57 18.15
N VAL A 201 1.02 9.80 17.23
CA VAL A 201 0.83 9.66 15.78
C VAL A 201 1.82 8.63 15.26
N THR A 202 1.32 7.58 14.62
CA THR A 202 2.13 6.57 13.97
C THR A 202 2.02 6.74 12.46
N VAL A 203 3.13 7.04 11.80
CA VAL A 203 3.22 7.13 10.34
C VAL A 203 3.98 5.93 9.81
N VAL A 204 3.32 5.12 8.99
CA VAL A 204 3.93 3.99 8.29
C VAL A 204 4.25 4.44 6.88
N THR A 205 5.53 4.42 6.53
CA THR A 205 5.97 4.67 5.16
C THR A 205 6.23 3.35 4.46
N VAL A 206 5.54 3.09 3.34
CA VAL A 206 5.64 1.85 2.55
C VAL A 206 6.44 2.14 1.27
N GLY A 207 7.70 1.72 1.24
CA GLY A 207 8.53 1.74 0.04
C GLY A 207 8.54 0.40 -0.72
N GLU A 208 9.24 0.36 -1.85
CA GLU A 208 9.37 -0.87 -2.67
C GLU A 208 10.12 -2.00 -1.92
N ALA A 209 11.17 -1.65 -1.17
CA ALA A 209 12.05 -2.61 -0.51
C ALA A 209 11.89 -2.67 1.02
N GLU A 210 11.44 -1.58 1.63
CA GLU A 210 11.34 -1.45 3.08
C GLU A 210 10.07 -0.74 3.50
N MET A 211 9.60 -1.11 4.69
CA MET A 211 8.53 -0.43 5.40
C MET A 211 9.12 0.15 6.68
N THR A 212 8.91 1.43 6.91
CA THR A 212 9.36 2.14 8.11
C THR A 212 8.16 2.66 8.88
N ALA A 213 8.28 2.75 10.20
CA ALA A 213 7.24 3.30 11.06
C ALA A 213 7.86 4.35 11.98
N ASN A 214 7.32 5.57 11.94
CA ASN A 214 7.71 6.68 12.79
C ASN A 214 6.60 6.94 13.80
N ILE A 215 6.96 7.05 15.07
CA ILE A 215 6.02 7.34 16.15
C ILE A 215 6.38 8.72 16.72
N THR A 216 5.48 9.68 16.51
CA THR A 216 5.52 11.01 17.11
C THR A 216 4.63 11.00 18.34
N TYR A 217 5.11 11.53 19.47
CA TYR A 217 4.37 11.48 20.72
C TYR A 217 4.71 12.69 21.60
N TRP A 218 3.75 13.09 22.45
CA TRP A 218 4.01 14.08 23.48
C TRP A 218 4.76 13.45 24.66
N SER A 219 5.80 14.13 25.16
CA SER A 219 6.58 13.66 26.32
C SER A 219 5.78 13.65 27.63
N SER A 220 4.63 14.32 27.67
CA SER A 220 3.64 14.22 28.75
C SER A 220 2.84 12.92 28.73
N VAL A 221 2.83 12.20 27.60
CA VAL A 221 2.07 10.96 27.40
C VAL A 221 2.98 9.74 27.50
N LEU A 222 4.13 9.74 26.81
CA LEU A 222 5.08 8.63 26.81
C LEU A 222 6.50 9.10 27.14
N THR A 223 7.22 8.28 27.93
CA THR A 223 8.68 8.36 27.97
C THR A 223 9.30 7.75 26.71
N ARG A 224 10.57 8.05 26.46
CA ARG A 224 11.30 7.48 25.32
C ARG A 224 11.36 5.95 25.37
N GLU A 225 11.53 5.38 26.56
CA GLU A 225 11.58 3.93 26.77
C GLU A 225 10.23 3.28 26.44
N GLN A 226 9.13 3.92 26.85
CA GLN A 226 7.77 3.46 26.52
C GLN A 226 7.51 3.54 25.02
N ALA A 227 7.89 4.64 24.36
CA ALA A 227 7.75 4.78 22.91
C ALA A 227 8.56 3.72 22.14
N ILE A 228 9.77 3.37 22.61
CA ILE A 228 10.57 2.28 22.05
C ILE A 228 9.87 0.93 22.23
N ALA A 229 9.25 0.69 23.39
CA ALA A 229 8.49 -0.54 23.64
C ALA A 229 7.29 -0.68 22.68
N VAL A 230 6.47 0.37 22.58
CA VAL A 230 5.33 0.45 21.63
C VAL A 230 5.79 0.20 20.19
N GLY A 231 6.90 0.82 19.76
CA GLY A 231 7.47 0.59 18.43
C GLY A 231 7.93 -0.86 18.20
N ARG A 232 8.48 -1.52 19.22
CA ARG A 232 8.88 -2.94 19.13
C ARG A 232 7.67 -3.86 19.03
N GLU A 233 6.63 -3.60 19.81
CA GLU A 233 5.38 -4.36 19.79
C GLU A 233 4.68 -4.21 18.44
N PHE A 234 4.61 -2.98 17.91
CA PHE A 234 4.05 -2.74 16.58
C PHE A 234 4.79 -3.50 15.50
N ARG A 235 6.14 -3.47 15.52
CA ARG A 235 6.96 -4.26 14.60
C ARG A 235 6.69 -5.77 14.73
N LEU A 236 6.59 -6.28 15.96
CA LEU A 236 6.31 -7.70 16.20
C LEU A 236 4.93 -8.08 15.63
N ALA A 237 3.90 -7.27 15.89
CA ALA A 237 2.56 -7.48 15.38
C ALA A 237 2.55 -7.53 13.84
N ILE A 238 3.23 -6.60 13.16
CA ILE A 238 3.37 -6.61 11.69
C ILE A 238 4.03 -7.90 11.20
N SER A 239 5.14 -8.33 11.82
CA SER A 239 5.83 -9.56 11.45
C SER A 239 4.94 -10.78 11.61
N THR A 240 4.28 -10.91 12.77
CA THR A 240 3.37 -12.03 13.04
C THR A 240 2.22 -12.10 12.03
N ILE A 241 1.60 -10.96 11.71
CA ILE A 241 0.52 -10.89 10.72
C ILE A 241 1.03 -11.28 9.32
N THR A 242 2.22 -10.81 8.95
CA THR A 242 2.81 -11.08 7.64
C THR A 242 3.20 -12.56 7.48
N GLU A 243 3.68 -13.20 8.55
CA GLU A 243 4.00 -14.64 8.58
C GLU A 243 2.75 -15.52 8.51
N HIS A 244 1.66 -15.15 9.20
CA HIS A 244 0.40 -15.91 9.18
C HIS A 244 -0.36 -15.86 7.86
N ILE A 245 -0.03 -14.90 6.99
CA ILE A 245 -0.67 -14.67 5.70
C ILE A 245 0.09 -15.33 4.53
N ARG A 246 1.37 -15.66 4.71
CA ARG A 246 2.17 -16.37 3.70
C ARG A 246 1.78 -17.83 3.57
#